data_AF-A0A1X1QP38-F1
#
_entry.id   AF-A0A1X1QP38-F1
#
_cell.length_a   1.000
_cell.length_b   1.000
_cell.length_c   1.000
_cell.angle_alpha   90.00
_cell.angle_beta   90.00
_cell.angle_gamma   90.00
#
_symmetry.space_group_name_H-M   'P 1'
#
loop_
_entity.id
_entity.type
_entity.pdbx_description
1 polymer ?
#
loop_
_entity_poly.entity_id
_entity_poly.type
_entity_poly.pdbx_seq_one_letter_code
_entity_poly.pdbx_strand_id
1 'polypeptide(L)' 'MPAFACETTLILAEAEVITLDQAVKRIKDGKRGKVLGAETLQLKGHPVHVIKVLTKKGHVKKIHIKTKSHQ' A
#
# COMPACT_ATOMS: atom_id res chain seq x y z
N MET A 1 -21.86 40.81 10.30
CA MET A 1 -20.58 40.08 10.35
C MET A 1 -20.65 38.95 9.33
N PRO A 2 -19.93 39.01 8.18
CA PRO A 2 -19.91 37.89 7.24
C PRO A 2 -18.81 36.90 7.62
N ALA A 3 -19.14 35.60 7.61
CA ALA A 3 -18.20 34.52 7.84
C ALA A 3 -17.42 34.21 6.55
N PHE A 4 -16.09 34.20 6.64
CA PHE A 4 -15.22 33.71 5.57
C PHE A 4 -15.32 32.18 5.53
N ALA A 5 -16.06 31.64 4.55
CA ALA A 5 -15.94 30.24 4.19
C ALA A 5 -14.67 30.08 3.34
N CYS A 6 -13.60 29.54 3.92
CA CYS A 6 -12.45 29.09 3.16
C CYS A 6 -12.87 27.87 2.32
N GLU A 7 -13.12 28.09 1.04
CA GLU A 7 -13.25 27.04 0.04
C GLU A 7 -11.84 26.52 -0.29
N THR A 8 -11.29 25.71 0.62
CA THR A 8 -9.95 25.13 0.45
C THR A 8 -10.04 23.92 -0.47
N THR A 9 -9.76 24.14 -1.75
CA THR A 9 -9.56 23.06 -2.73
C THR A 9 -8.27 22.31 -2.41
N LEU A 10 -8.39 21.09 -1.87
CA LEU A 10 -7.25 20.21 -1.60
C LEU A 10 -6.79 19.57 -2.91
N ILE A 11 -5.67 20.04 -3.47
CA ILE A 11 -4.98 19.36 -4.57
C ILE A 11 -4.05 18.30 -3.96
N LEU A 12 -4.43 17.03 -4.08
CA LEU A 12 -3.60 15.89 -3.67
C LEU A 12 -2.52 15.65 -4.74
N ALA A 13 -1.29 16.10 -4.48
CA ALA A 13 -0.13 15.69 -5.26
C ALA A 13 0.16 14.21 -4.97
N GLU A 14 -0.23 13.33 -5.90
CA GLU A 14 0.01 11.90 -5.81
C GLU A 14 1.49 11.63 -6.12
N ALA A 15 2.35 11.66 -5.09
CA ALA A 15 3.68 11.09 -5.23
C ALA A 15 3.53 9.63 -5.69
N GLU A 16 4.35 9.15 -6.64
CA GLU A 16 4.31 7.80 -7.25
C GLU A 16 4.67 6.67 -6.24
N VAL A 17 4.10 6.73 -5.05
CA VAL A 17 4.37 5.87 -3.92
C VAL A 17 3.32 4.79 -3.95
N ILE A 18 3.74 3.55 -4.18
CA ILE A 18 2.80 2.41 -4.21
C ILE A 18 2.09 2.35 -2.86
N THR A 19 0.76 2.48 -2.86
CA THR A 19 -0.04 2.39 -1.63
C THR A 19 -0.21 0.92 -1.20
N LEU A 20 -0.62 0.71 0.06
CA LEU A 20 -0.87 -0.64 0.57
C LEU A 20 -1.95 -1.35 -0.25
N ASP A 21 -3.00 -0.63 -0.66
CA ASP A 21 -4.08 -1.14 -1.50
C ASP A 21 -3.60 -1.51 -2.91
N GLN A 22 -2.78 -0.66 -3.54
CA GLN A 22 -2.17 -0.99 -4.83
C GLN A 22 -1.27 -2.22 -4.72
N ALA A 23 -0.51 -2.35 -3.63
CA ALA A 23 0.32 -3.51 -3.36
C ALA A 23 -0.54 -4.80 -3.22
N VAL A 24 -1.66 -4.74 -2.49
CA VAL A 24 -2.62 -5.84 -2.35
C VAL A 24 -3.24 -6.22 -3.69
N LYS A 25 -3.64 -5.21 -4.49
CA LYS A 25 -4.23 -5.42 -5.82
C LYS A 25 -3.27 -6.18 -6.74
N ARG A 26 -1.99 -5.79 -6.79
CA ARG A 26 -0.96 -6.51 -7.56
C ARG A 26 -0.83 -8.00 -7.18
N ILE A 27 -1.00 -8.33 -5.91
CA ILE A 27 -0.94 -9.73 -5.44
C ILE A 27 -2.20 -10.51 -5.86
N LYS A 28 -3.37 -9.88 -5.78
CA LYS A 28 -4.64 -10.48 -6.22
C LYS A 28 -4.62 -10.73 -7.74
N ASP A 29 -4.20 -9.75 -8.52
CA ASP A 29 -4.12 -9.83 -9.99
C ASP A 29 -3.12 -10.91 -10.45
N GLY A 30 -2.01 -11.06 -9.73
CA GLY A 30 -1.01 -12.09 -10.00
C GLY A 30 -1.42 -13.52 -9.61
N LYS A 31 -2.66 -13.75 -9.13
CA LYS A 31 -3.20 -15.07 -8.70
C LYS A 31 -2.30 -15.82 -7.70
N ARG A 32 -1.57 -15.09 -6.84
CA ARG A 32 -0.55 -15.67 -5.93
C ARG A 32 -1.10 -16.39 -4.71
N GLY A 33 -2.43 -16.39 -4.53
CA GLY A 33 -3.12 -17.00 -3.40
C GLY A 33 -4.09 -16.06 -2.72
N LYS A 34 -4.60 -16.45 -1.55
CA LYS A 34 -5.52 -15.62 -0.76
C LYS A 34 -4.73 -14.67 0.12
N VAL A 35 -5.01 -13.37 0.05
CA VAL A 35 -4.42 -12.39 0.98
C VAL A 35 -5.07 -12.57 2.35
N LEU A 36 -4.24 -12.76 3.38
CA LEU A 36 -4.67 -12.90 4.77
C LEU A 36 -4.52 -11.61 5.56
N GLY A 37 -3.59 -10.74 5.15
CA GLY A 37 -3.35 -9.46 5.80
C GLY A 37 -2.31 -8.65 5.05
N ALA A 38 -2.35 -7.34 5.24
CA ALA A 38 -1.39 -6.40 4.68
C ALA A 38 -1.07 -5.34 5.73
N GLU A 39 0.20 -5.01 5.88
CA GLU A 39 0.68 -4.04 6.86
C GLU A 39 1.85 -3.23 6.29
N THR A 40 1.91 -1.94 6.61
CA THR A 40 3.07 -1.10 6.28
C THR A 40 4.01 -1.12 7.48
N LEU A 41 5.25 -1.56 7.25
CA LEU A 41 6.30 -1.56 8.26
C LEU A 41 7.39 -0.54 7.88
N GLN A 42 7.99 0.08 8.89
CA GLN A 42 9.20 0.88 8.72
C GLN A 42 10.43 -0.01 8.92
N LEU A 43 11.11 -0.36 7.82
CA LEU A 43 12.34 -1.15 7.86
C LEU A 43 13.52 -0.27 7.46
N LYS A 44 14.46 -0.06 8.39
CA LYS A 44 15.64 0.81 8.19
C LYS A 44 15.27 2.24 7.75
N GLY A 45 14.21 2.80 8.34
CA GLY A 45 13.70 4.14 7.99
C GLY A 45 12.99 4.23 6.64
N HIS A 46 12.73 3.09 5.98
CA HIS A 46 11.96 3.05 4.75
C HIS A 46 10.61 2.36 4.97
N PRO A 47 9.51 2.92 4.46
CA PRO A 47 8.25 2.20 4.42
C PRO A 47 8.39 0.98 3.49
N VAL A 48 7.84 -0.15 3.95
CA VAL A 48 7.77 -1.41 3.23
C VAL A 48 6.41 -2.03 3.50
N HIS A 49 5.67 -2.32 2.43
CA HIS A 49 4.40 -3.03 2.51
C HIS A 49 4.65 -4.53 2.62
N VAL A 50 4.12 -5.15 3.66
CA VAL A 50 4.22 -6.59 3.92
C VAL A 50 2.86 -7.21 3.72
N ILE A 51 2.76 -8.14 2.77
CA ILE A 51 1.51 -8.84 2.46
C ILE A 51 1.65 -10.31 2.83
N LYS A 52 0.75 -10.80 3.68
CA LYS A 52 0.62 -12.21 4.07
C LYS A 52 -0.30 -12.89 3.08
N VAL A 53 0.21 -13.90 2.37
CA VAL A 53 -0.52 -14.65 1.34
C VAL A 53 -0.57 -16.12 1.72
N LEU A 54 -1.78 -16.67 1.81
CA LEU A 54 -2.01 -18.11 1.86
C LEU A 54 -1.81 -18.69 0.47
N THR A 55 -0.74 -19.47 0.33
CA THR A 55 -0.45 -20.21 -0.90
C THR A 55 -1.40 -21.40 -1.04
N LYS A 56 -1.56 -21.91 -2.27
CA LYS A 56 -2.38 -23.11 -2.55
C LYS A 56 -1.91 -24.37 -1.81
N LYS A 57 -0.65 -24.39 -1.34
CA LYS A 57 -0.07 -25.47 -0.54
C LYS A 57 -0.42 -25.37 0.96
N GLY A 58 -1.21 -24.38 1.36
CA GLY A 58 -1.58 -24.16 2.77
C GLY A 58 -0.56 -23.35 3.59
N HIS A 59 0.58 -22.98 3.02
CA HIS A 59 1.60 -22.17 3.72
C HIS A 59 1.34 -20.68 3.57
N VAL A 60 1.68 -19.91 4.61
CA VAL A 60 1.66 -18.44 4.57
C VAL A 60 3.01 -17.91 4.08
N LYS A 61 3.01 -17.14 3.01
CA LYS A 61 4.18 -16.44 2.48
C LYS A 61 4.06 -14.94 2.77
N LYS A 62 5.13 -14.33 3.28
CA LYS A 62 5.24 -12.86 3.42
C LYS A 62 5.90 -12.29 2.17
N ILE A 63 5.25 -11.32 1.52
CA ILE A 63 5.78 -10.61 0.36
C ILE A 63 6.09 -9.18 0.80
N HIS A 64 7.34 -8.77 0.62
CA HIS A 64 7.80 -7.41 0.91
C HIS A 64 7.80 -6.59 -0.37
N ILE A 65 7.08 -5.47 -0.37
CA ILE A 65 7.02 -4.51 -1.48
C ILE A 65 7.57 -3.20 -0.94
N LYS A 66 8.71 -2.78 -1.47
CA LYS A 66 9.31 -1.49 -1.14
C LYS A 66 8.44 -0.38 -1.71
N THR A 67 8.20 0.66 -0.93
CA THR A 67 7.34 1.78 -1.33
C THR A 67 8.05 2.82 -2.21
N LYS A 68 9.31 2.57 -2.59
CA LYS A 68 10.13 3.55 -3.33
C LYS A 68 9.52 3.83 -4.71
N SER A 69 9.20 5.09 -4.94
CA SER A 69 9.21 5.71 -6.27
C SER A 69 10.65 5.68 -6.78
N HIS A 70 10.87 5.26 -8.03
CA HIS A 70 12.11 5.60 -8.71
C HIS A 70 12.10 7.13 -8.86
N GLN A 71 13.08 7.80 -8.24
CA GLN A 71 13.42 9.17 -8.62
C GLN A 71 14.37 9.12 -9.80
#